data_AF-A0A815P426-F1
#
_entry.id   AF-A0A815P426-F1
#
_cell.length_a   1.000
_cell.length_b   1.000
_cell.length_c   1.000
_cell.angle_alpha   90.00
_cell.angle_beta   90.00
_cell.angle_gamma   90.00
#
_symmetry.space_group_name_H-M   'P 1'
#
loop_
_entity.id
_entity.type
_entity.pdbx_description
1 polymer ?
#
loop_
_entity_poly.entity_id
_entity_poly.type
_entity_poly.pdbx_seq_one_letter_code
_entity_poly.pdbx_strand_id
1 'polypeptide(L)'
;MHEILVKTTKGVHVRAIVKKKIEEFSEDKYGQAQKQELKTDGELSNIDLLRFEIDALVTDNRLNNALSKIGHVTANEKDKLKDLLNLYIKDILDQLYENGNEEMWNNLSSNDRNILREELNQNAKRIIIKYLKTNK
;
A
#
# COMPACT_ATOMS: atom_id res chain seq x y z
N MET A 1 -27.52 22.02 -13.53
CA MET A 1 -27.58 20.85 -12.63
C MET A 1 -28.87 20.97 -11.83
N HIS A 2 -29.80 20.02 -11.93
CA HIS A 2 -31.04 20.04 -11.16
C HIS A 2 -30.85 19.24 -9.89
N GLU A 3 -31.00 19.88 -8.73
CA GLU A 3 -30.90 19.21 -7.43
C GLU A 3 -32.25 18.61 -7.04
N ILE A 4 -32.28 17.29 -6.81
CA ILE A 4 -33.47 16.60 -6.30
C ILE A 4 -33.46 16.72 -4.77
N LEU A 5 -34.39 17.51 -4.25
CA LEU A 5 -34.62 17.69 -2.82
C LEU A 5 -35.75 16.78 -2.35
N VAL A 6 -35.51 16.04 -1.27
CA VAL A 6 -36.51 15.19 -0.62
C VAL A 6 -36.86 15.75 0.75
N LYS A 7 -38.15 15.75 1.07
CA LYS A 7 -38.66 16.19 2.37
C LYS A 7 -38.48 15.05 3.37
N THR A 8 -37.70 15.28 4.42
CA THR A 8 -37.55 14.32 5.53
C THR A 8 -38.84 14.25 6.35
N THR A 9 -39.00 13.19 7.16
CA THR A 9 -40.08 13.06 8.15
C THR A 9 -40.13 14.22 9.15
N LYS A 10 -39.03 14.98 9.29
CA LYS A 10 -38.93 16.19 10.13
C LYS A 10 -39.24 17.49 9.36
N GLY A 11 -39.71 17.41 8.11
CA GLY A 11 -40.11 18.56 7.29
C GLY A 11 -38.97 19.33 6.62
N VAL A 12 -37.71 18.95 6.86
CA VAL A 12 -36.53 19.59 6.25
C VAL A 12 -36.28 19.00 4.86
N HIS A 13 -36.01 19.86 3.87
CA HIS A 13 -35.61 19.44 2.53
C HIS A 13 -34.11 19.15 2.52
N VAL A 14 -33.73 17.93 2.13
CA VAL A 14 -32.33 17.50 2.04
C VAL A 14 -32.04 16.93 0.66
N ARG A 15 -30.77 16.99 0.25
CA ARG A 15 -30.31 16.37 -1.00
C ARG A 15 -30.57 14.86 -0.95
N ALA A 16 -31.19 14.32 -1.99
CA ALA A 16 -31.38 12.88 -2.13
C ALA A 16 -30.04 12.17 -2.39
N ILE A 17 -29.38 11.70 -1.32
CA ILE A 17 -28.16 10.89 -1.40
C ILE A 17 -28.50 9.49 -0.87
N VAL A 18 -28.40 8.48 -1.73
CA VAL A 18 -28.55 7.07 -1.35
C VAL A 18 -27.16 6.45 -1.26
N LYS A 19 -26.77 5.99 -0.05
CA LYS A 19 -25.52 5.26 0.15
C LYS A 19 -25.82 3.75 0.16
N LYS A 20 -25.39 3.02 -0.87
CA LYS A 20 -25.42 1.55 -0.87
C LYS A 20 -24.18 1.03 -0.14
N LYS A 21 -24.32 0.78 1.17
CA LYS A 21 -23.26 0.16 1.98
C LYS A 21 -23.21 -1.35 1.71
N ILE A 22 -22.01 -1.94 1.67
CA ILE A 22 -21.83 -3.40 1.62
C ILE A 22 -21.79 -3.96 3.04
N GLU A 23 -22.43 -5.10 3.27
CA GLU A 23 -22.49 -5.74 4.59
C GLU A 23 -21.13 -6.29 5.04
N GLU A 24 -20.25 -6.62 4.10
CA GLU A 24 -18.89 -7.11 4.41
C GLU A 24 -18.08 -6.09 5.19
N PHE A 25 -18.31 -4.80 4.93
CA PHE A 25 -17.69 -3.69 5.63
C PHE A 25 -18.56 -3.17 6.79
N SER A 26 -19.62 -3.90 7.18
CA SER A 26 -20.41 -3.52 8.35
C SER A 26 -19.71 -3.90 9.63
N GLU A 27 -19.57 -2.93 10.52
CA GLU A 27 -19.03 -3.14 11.87
C GLU A 27 -20.00 -3.93 12.78
N ASP A 28 -21.22 -4.20 12.33
CA ASP A 28 -22.22 -4.98 13.10
C ASP A 28 -21.69 -6.36 13.51
N LYS A 29 -20.77 -6.94 12.72
CA LYS A 29 -20.09 -8.22 13.02
C LYS A 29 -19.10 -8.12 14.18
N TYR A 30 -18.65 -6.91 14.52
CA TYR A 30 -17.71 -6.61 15.60
C TYR A 30 -18.39 -5.91 16.78
N GLY A 31 -19.75 -5.83 16.79
CA GLY A 31 -20.56 -5.08 17.74
C GLY A 31 -20.50 -5.51 19.21
N GLN A 32 -19.67 -6.48 19.57
CA GLN A 32 -19.31 -6.74 20.96
C GLN A 32 -17.98 -6.07 21.27
N ALA A 33 -17.99 -4.74 21.34
CA ALA A 33 -16.88 -3.97 21.88
C ALA A 33 -16.73 -4.28 23.38
N GLN A 34 -16.15 -5.43 23.70
CA GLN A 34 -15.59 -5.70 25.02
C GLN A 34 -14.40 -4.76 25.19
N LYS A 35 -14.29 -4.13 26.37
CA LYS A 35 -13.14 -3.32 26.74
C LYS A 35 -11.91 -4.22 26.59
N GLN A 36 -11.14 -4.03 25.52
CA GLN A 36 -9.92 -4.79 25.32
C GLN A 36 -9.02 -4.49 26.51
N GLU A 37 -8.70 -5.52 27.29
CA GLU A 37 -7.59 -5.41 28.22
C GLU A 37 -6.37 -5.15 27.35
N LEU A 38 -5.77 -3.97 27.51
CA LEU A 38 -4.51 -3.58 26.88
C LEU A 38 -3.45 -4.55 27.40
N LYS A 39 -3.36 -5.72 26.77
CA LYS A 39 -2.17 -6.54 26.84
C LYS A 39 -1.11 -5.74 26.12
N THR A 40 -0.22 -5.12 26.87
CA THR A 40 1.02 -4.51 26.39
C THR A 40 2.01 -5.59 25.95
N ASP A 41 1.53 -6.66 25.33
CA ASP A 41 2.36 -7.72 24.77
C ASP A 41 2.61 -7.36 23.30
N GLY A 42 3.67 -6.60 23.08
CA GLY A 42 4.20 -6.31 21.75
C GLY A 42 4.07 -4.85 21.35
N GLU A 43 4.91 -3.98 21.91
CA GLU A 43 5.24 -2.73 21.22
C GLU A 43 5.83 -3.11 19.86
N LEU A 44 5.15 -2.71 18.78
CA LEU A 44 5.66 -2.89 17.43
C LEU A 44 6.99 -2.15 17.32
N SER A 45 8.03 -2.89 16.96
CA SER A 45 9.34 -2.29 16.79
C SER A 45 9.35 -1.36 15.58
N ASN A 46 10.29 -0.42 15.53
CA ASN A 46 10.41 0.49 14.39
C ASN A 46 10.64 -0.27 13.07
N ILE A 47 11.30 -1.43 13.10
CA ILE A 47 11.47 -2.26 11.91
C ILE A 47 10.14 -2.85 11.43
N ASP A 48 9.26 -3.28 12.35
CA ASP A 48 7.95 -3.84 11.98
C ASP A 48 7.03 -2.78 11.37
N LEU A 49 7.02 -1.58 11.95
CA LEU A 49 6.26 -0.45 11.42
C LEU A 49 6.73 -0.09 10.00
N LEU A 50 8.04 0.05 9.78
CA LEU A 50 8.59 0.32 8.45
C LEU A 50 8.33 -0.82 7.46
N ARG A 51 8.33 -2.07 7.91
CA ARG A 51 7.97 -3.22 7.07
C ARG A 51 6.54 -3.08 6.56
N PHE A 52 5.57 -2.74 7.43
CA PHE A 52 4.19 -2.55 7.02
C PHE A 52 4.01 -1.38 6.05
N GLU A 53 4.70 -0.27 6.28
CA GLU A 53 4.69 0.88 5.37
C GLU A 53 5.24 0.52 3.98
N ILE A 54 6.35 -0.23 3.94
CA ILE A 54 6.93 -0.71 2.68
C ILE A 54 5.96 -1.65 1.97
N ASP A 55 5.38 -2.62 2.67
CA ASP A 55 4.46 -3.60 2.09
C ASP A 55 3.21 -2.93 1.51
N ALA A 56 2.71 -1.86 2.14
CA ALA A 56 1.59 -1.07 1.63
C ALA A 56 1.92 -0.34 0.31
N LEU A 57 3.20 0.00 0.08
CA LEU A 57 3.67 0.69 -1.13
C LEU A 57 3.97 -0.27 -2.28
N VAL A 58 4.24 -1.55 -1.98
CA VAL A 58 4.56 -2.59 -2.98
C VAL A 58 3.29 -3.00 -3.74
N THR A 59 2.99 -2.28 -4.83
CA THR A 59 1.73 -2.42 -5.58
C THR A 59 1.94 -2.59 -7.09
N ASP A 60 1.02 -3.31 -7.74
CA ASP A 60 1.00 -3.47 -9.20
C ASP A 60 0.91 -2.12 -9.94
N ASN A 61 0.23 -1.12 -9.34
CA ASN A 61 0.12 0.22 -9.92
C ASN A 61 1.48 0.93 -10.00
N ARG A 62 2.31 0.87 -8.95
CA ARG A 62 3.66 1.44 -8.99
C ARG A 62 4.56 0.69 -9.96
N LEU A 63 4.41 -0.63 -10.09
CA LEU A 63 5.13 -1.39 -11.12
C LEU A 63 4.76 -0.88 -12.52
N ASN A 64 3.47 -0.66 -12.79
CA ASN A 64 3.01 -0.13 -14.08
C ASN A 64 3.58 1.27 -14.37
N ASN A 65 3.71 2.12 -13.35
CA ASN A 65 4.35 3.44 -13.49
C ASN A 65 5.84 3.33 -13.82
N ALA A 66 6.55 2.34 -13.25
CA ALA A 66 7.94 2.08 -13.61
C ALA A 66 8.05 1.55 -15.05
N LEU A 67 7.15 0.64 -15.46
CA LEU A 67 7.06 0.12 -16.82
C LEU A 67 6.74 1.22 -17.84
N SER A 68 5.86 2.17 -17.54
CA SER A 68 5.53 3.26 -18.47
C SER A 68 6.73 4.18 -18.74
N LYS A 69 7.71 4.24 -17.83
CA LYS A 69 8.94 5.03 -17.97
C LYS A 69 10.02 4.30 -18.78
N ILE A 70 10.09 2.96 -18.66
CA ILE A 70 11.11 2.13 -19.32
C ILE A 70 10.62 1.61 -20.69
N GLY A 71 9.32 1.41 -20.84
CA GLY A 71 8.71 0.72 -21.96
C GLY A 71 8.51 -0.78 -21.70
N HIS A 72 8.23 -1.52 -22.78
CA HIS A 72 8.02 -2.97 -22.69
C HIS A 72 9.33 -3.69 -22.31
N VAL A 73 9.22 -4.62 -21.36
CA VAL A 73 10.34 -5.42 -20.84
C VAL A 73 10.01 -6.90 -20.97
N THR A 74 10.93 -7.66 -21.55
CA THR A 74 10.81 -9.11 -21.70
C THR A 74 11.79 -9.87 -20.79
N ALA A 75 11.56 -11.16 -20.59
CA ALA A 75 12.39 -11.99 -19.71
C ALA A 75 13.86 -12.14 -20.18
N ASN A 76 14.14 -11.89 -21.46
CA ASN A 76 15.50 -12.04 -22.02
C ASN A 76 16.35 -10.78 -21.85
N GLU A 77 15.73 -9.64 -21.54
CA GLU A 77 16.41 -8.34 -21.43
C GLU A 77 16.87 -8.09 -20.00
N LYS A 78 17.97 -8.74 -19.60
CA LYS A 78 18.50 -8.68 -18.22
C LYS A 78 18.78 -7.25 -17.74
N ASP A 79 19.32 -6.40 -18.60
CA ASP A 79 19.66 -5.02 -18.24
C ASP A 79 18.39 -4.20 -17.97
N LYS A 80 17.38 -4.29 -18.84
CA LYS A 80 16.08 -3.63 -18.63
C LYS A 80 15.36 -4.15 -17.39
N LEU A 81 15.46 -5.44 -17.08
CA LEU A 81 14.88 -6.01 -15.86
C LEU A 81 15.56 -5.46 -14.60
N LYS A 82 16.88 -5.29 -14.65
CA LYS A 82 17.63 -4.67 -13.56
C LYS A 82 17.24 -3.21 -13.39
N ASP A 83 17.10 -2.48 -14.49
CA ASP A 83 16.66 -1.08 -14.48
C ASP A 83 15.24 -0.94 -13.93
N LEU A 84 14.33 -1.84 -14.33
CA LEU A 84 12.97 -1.90 -13.81
C LEU A 84 12.94 -2.16 -12.31
N LEU A 85 13.71 -3.13 -11.83
CA LEU A 85 13.81 -3.44 -10.41
C LEU A 85 14.32 -2.23 -9.63
N ASN A 86 15.40 -1.60 -10.10
CA ASN A 86 15.98 -0.44 -9.45
C ASN A 86 15.03 0.76 -9.43
N LEU A 87 14.37 1.04 -10.55
CA LEU A 87 13.42 2.15 -10.67
C LEU A 87 12.21 1.95 -9.75
N TYR A 88 11.69 0.72 -9.69
CA TYR A 88 10.57 0.37 -8.84
C TYR A 88 10.89 0.44 -7.35
N ILE A 89 12.04 -0.11 -6.93
CA ILE A 89 12.50 -0.01 -5.53
C ILE A 89 12.76 1.44 -5.15
N LYS A 90 13.38 2.22 -6.04
CA LYS A 90 13.63 3.63 -5.81
C LYS A 90 12.31 4.39 -5.59
N ASP A 91 11.32 4.19 -6.46
CA ASP A 91 10.00 4.83 -6.34
C ASP A 91 9.32 4.52 -4.99
N ILE A 92 9.45 3.29 -4.50
CA ILE A 92 8.92 2.88 -3.19
C ILE A 92 9.67 3.58 -2.05
N LEU A 93 11.00 3.60 -2.08
CA LEU A 93 11.80 4.25 -1.03
C LEU A 93 11.60 5.77 -1.02
N ASP A 94 11.56 6.39 -2.20
CA ASP A 94 11.29 7.82 -2.35
C ASP A 94 9.92 8.15 -1.72
N GLN A 95 8.87 7.35 -2.01
CA GLN A 95 7.57 7.54 -1.37
C GLN A 95 7.60 7.31 0.14
N LEU A 96 8.30 6.27 0.60
CA LEU A 96 8.43 5.97 2.02
C LEU A 96 8.97 7.19 2.78
N TYR A 97 9.97 7.86 2.21
CA TYR A 97 10.55 9.08 2.76
C TYR A 97 9.60 10.27 2.69
N GLU A 98 8.92 10.47 1.54
CA GLU A 98 7.90 11.51 1.39
C GLU A 98 6.75 11.37 2.41
N ASN A 99 6.43 10.15 2.82
CA ASN A 99 5.44 9.87 3.87
C ASN A 99 5.92 10.21 5.30
N GLY A 100 7.16 10.72 5.45
CA GLY A 100 7.72 11.14 6.74
C GLY A 100 8.52 10.06 7.47
N ASN A 101 8.77 8.90 6.84
CA ASN A 101 9.47 7.78 7.49
C ASN A 101 11.00 7.84 7.36
N GLU A 102 11.56 8.91 6.78
CA GLU A 102 13.00 9.04 6.54
C GLU A 102 13.83 9.01 7.85
N GLU A 103 13.39 9.73 8.88
CA GLU A 103 14.09 9.75 10.18
C GLU A 103 14.10 8.37 10.82
N MET A 104 12.93 7.70 10.83
CA MET A 104 12.76 6.35 11.35
C MET A 104 13.65 5.34 10.61
N TRP A 105 13.73 5.47 9.28
CA TRP A 105 14.61 4.66 8.45
C TRP A 105 16.10 4.91 8.77
N ASN A 106 16.50 6.16 8.94
CA ASN A 106 17.89 6.52 9.22
C ASN A 106 18.35 6.11 10.63
N ASN A 107 17.41 6.03 11.58
CA ASN A 107 17.66 5.57 12.96
C ASN A 107 17.78 4.04 13.09
N LEU A 108 17.42 3.27 12.06
CA LEU A 108 17.62 1.82 12.05
C LEU A 108 19.10 1.45 11.99
N SER A 109 19.44 0.32 12.61
CA SER A 109 20.77 -0.25 12.46
C SER A 109 21.07 -0.59 11.00
N SER A 110 22.35 -0.62 10.62
CA SER A 110 22.74 -1.03 9.26
C SER A 110 22.28 -2.44 8.93
N ASN A 111 22.19 -3.33 9.94
CA ASN A 111 21.69 -4.69 9.76
C ASN A 111 20.18 -4.69 9.42
N ASP A 112 19.38 -3.93 10.17
CA ASP A 112 17.93 -3.88 9.97
C ASP A 112 17.55 -3.24 8.63
N ARG A 113 18.26 -2.17 8.23
CA ARG A 113 18.10 -1.59 6.89
C ARG A 113 18.43 -2.58 5.78
N ASN A 114 19.44 -3.42 5.97
CA ASN A 114 19.80 -4.44 4.99
C ASN A 114 18.73 -5.54 4.91
N ILE A 115 18.17 -5.95 6.05
CA ILE A 115 17.06 -6.92 6.10
C ILE A 115 15.86 -6.37 5.33
N LEU A 116 15.40 -5.16 5.65
CA LEU A 116 14.26 -4.53 4.96
C LEU A 116 14.52 -4.36 3.46
N ARG A 117 15.75 -3.99 3.07
CA ARG A 117 16.12 -3.90 1.65
C ARG A 117 16.08 -5.24 0.94
N GLU A 118 16.55 -6.30 1.57
CA GLU A 118 16.52 -7.64 0.97
C GLU A 118 15.07 -8.13 0.81
N GLU A 119 14.23 -7.91 1.83
CA GLU A 119 12.80 -8.24 1.77
C GLU A 119 12.07 -7.47 0.68
N LEU A 120 12.30 -6.15 0.59
CA LEU A 120 11.77 -5.31 -0.49
C LEU A 120 12.24 -5.82 -1.87
N ASN A 121 13.51 -6.19 -2.01
CA ASN A 121 14.04 -6.76 -3.25
C ASN A 121 13.33 -8.07 -3.63
N GLN A 122 13.09 -8.96 -2.67
CA GLN A 122 12.42 -10.23 -2.92
C GLN A 122 10.95 -10.03 -3.29
N ASN A 123 10.24 -9.13 -2.58
CA ASN A 123 8.85 -8.79 -2.87
C ASN A 123 8.72 -8.13 -4.26
N ALA A 124 9.61 -7.20 -4.59
CA ALA A 124 9.67 -6.56 -5.89
C ALA A 124 9.90 -7.57 -7.02
N LYS A 125 10.89 -8.46 -6.88
CA LYS A 125 11.15 -9.53 -7.86
C LYS A 125 9.93 -10.44 -8.05
N ARG A 126 9.22 -10.78 -6.97
CA ARG A 126 8.01 -11.62 -7.03
C ARG A 126 6.92 -10.98 -7.90
N ILE A 127 6.67 -9.68 -7.72
CA ILE A 127 5.70 -8.93 -8.51
C ILE A 127 6.13 -8.84 -9.98
N ILE A 128 7.40 -8.52 -10.25
CA ILE A 128 7.93 -8.47 -11.62
C ILE A 128 7.80 -9.84 -12.32
N ILE A 129 8.13 -10.94 -11.62
CA ILE A 129 7.99 -12.30 -12.18
C ILE A 129 6.52 -12.62 -12.47
N LYS A 130 5.59 -12.24 -11.59
CA LYS A 130 4.14 -12.39 -11.81
C LYS A 130 3.71 -11.64 -13.08
N TYR A 131 4.18 -10.40 -13.26
CA TYR A 131 3.92 -9.61 -14.46
C TYR A 131 4.44 -10.30 -15.73
N LEU A 132 5.69 -10.77 -15.73
CA LEU A 132 6.31 -11.46 -16.88
C LEU A 132 5.60 -12.76 -17.25
N LYS A 133 5.05 -13.48 -16.27
CA LYS A 133 4.26 -14.71 -16.52
C LYS A 133 2.90 -14.40 -17.13
N THR A 134 2.31 -13.26 -16.78
CA THR A 134 0.97 -12.87 -17.24
C THR A 134 1.00 -12.31 -18.66
N ASN A 135 2.10 -11.62 -19.03
CA ASN A 135 2.27 -10.96 -20.33
C ASN A 135 3.20 -11.73 -21.27
N LYS A 136 3.21 -13.06 -21.17
CA LYS A 136 4.05 -13.96 -21.95
C LYS A 136 3.34 -14.46 -23.21
#